data_AF-A0A846H810-F1
#
_entry.id   AF-A0A846H810-F1
#
_cell.length_a   1.000
_cell.length_b   1.000
_cell.length_c   1.000
_cell.angle_alpha   90.00
_cell.angle_beta   90.00
_cell.angle_gamma   90.00
#
_symmetry.space_group_name_H-M   'P 1'
#
loop_
_entity.id
_entity.type
_entity.pdbx_description
1 polymer ?
#
loop_
_entity_poly.entity_id
_entity_poly.type
_entity_poly.pdbx_seq_one_letter_code
_entity_poly.pdbx_strand_id
1 'polypeptide(L)'
;METELTIQQVAALTGLSVHTLRYYERQGLLEPVNRAANGHRRYRTDDITRIEFLTRLRTTGMPIRQMQEFAFLYREKPEAISDRRLILEAHERQVQKGIRELNHNLEVIQKKIQHYKKLEASNKTDNAFIHLQHDSLNCLTQEQSKQEATLKSSLSSTVSALEKAEVVKSDLKQNATHTHYSPIS
;
A
#
# COMPACT_ATOMS: atom_id res chain seq x y z
N MET A 1 -4.47 30.75 16.63
CA MET A 1 -3.05 30.83 17.02
C MET A 1 -2.39 29.57 16.51
N GLU A 2 -1.46 29.67 15.56
CA GLU A 2 -0.68 28.51 15.13
C GLU A 2 0.31 28.16 16.24
N THR A 3 0.18 26.96 16.80
CA THR A 3 1.11 26.47 17.82
C THR A 3 2.35 25.96 17.11
N GLU A 4 3.44 26.71 17.20
CA GLU A 4 4.74 26.27 16.71
C GLU A 4 5.47 25.47 17.79
N LEU A 5 5.95 24.27 17.42
CA LEU A 5 6.65 23.36 18.31
C LEU A 5 8.14 23.26 17.98
N THR A 6 8.95 23.01 19.02
CA THR A 6 10.38 22.71 18.85
C THR A 6 10.58 21.28 18.36
N ILE A 7 11.77 21.00 17.80
CA ILE A 7 12.12 19.63 17.39
C ILE A 7 12.09 18.62 18.55
N GLN A 8 12.38 19.05 19.79
CA GLN A 8 12.26 18.19 20.96
C GLN A 8 10.80 17.88 21.30
N GLN A 9 9.91 18.87 21.19
CA GLN A 9 8.48 18.66 21.42
C GLN A 9 7.87 17.73 20.36
N VAL A 10 8.22 17.92 19.08
CA VAL A 10 7.77 17.03 18.00
C VAL A 10 8.31 15.60 18.18
N ALA A 11 9.58 15.46 18.59
CA ALA A 11 10.15 14.15 18.92
C ALA A 11 9.35 13.44 20.03
N ALA A 12 8.99 14.17 21.09
CA ALA A 12 8.19 13.63 22.19
C ALA A 12 6.77 13.25 21.75
N LEU A 13 6.13 14.06 20.90
CA LEU A 13 4.77 13.79 20.41
C LEU A 13 4.69 12.62 19.42
N THR A 14 5.65 12.56 18.49
CA THR A 14 5.64 11.57 17.40
C THR A 14 6.34 10.26 17.77
N GLY A 15 7.04 10.21 18.90
CA GLY A 15 7.89 9.09 19.31
C GLY A 15 9.16 8.94 18.44
N LEU A 16 9.42 9.87 17.53
CA LEU A 16 10.61 9.86 16.69
C LEU A 16 11.81 10.47 17.40
N SER A 17 13.01 9.96 17.12
CA SER A 17 14.23 10.64 17.55
C SER A 17 14.41 11.96 16.80
N VAL A 18 15.05 12.93 17.45
CA VAL A 18 15.49 14.19 16.81
C VAL A 18 16.35 13.91 15.58
N HIS A 19 17.16 12.86 15.59
CA HIS A 19 17.95 12.44 14.45
C HIS A 19 17.08 11.97 13.28
N THR A 20 15.99 11.24 13.55
CA THR A 20 15.03 10.78 12.53
C THR A 20 14.30 11.97 11.89
N LEU A 21 13.86 12.95 12.68
CA LEU A 21 13.25 14.17 12.15
C LEU A 21 14.20 14.93 11.22
N ARG A 22 15.46 15.13 11.64
CA ARG A 22 16.50 15.72 10.78
C ARG A 22 16.79 14.90 9.54
N TYR A 23 16.73 13.58 9.65
CA TYR A 23 16.88 12.68 8.51
C TYR A 23 15.73 12.88 7.52
N TYR A 24 14.48 12.97 7.95
CA TYR A 24 13.33 13.21 7.06
C TYR A 24 13.44 14.55 6.33
N GLU A 25 13.87 15.61 7.01
CA GLU A 25 14.16 16.89 6.35
C GLU A 25 15.25 16.75 5.28
N ARG A 26 16.39 16.10 5.62
CA ARG A 26 17.49 15.90 4.67
C ARG A 26 17.10 15.06 3.45
N GLN A 27 16.17 14.11 3.63
CA GLN A 27 15.65 13.31 2.53
C GLN A 27 14.54 14.03 1.74
N GLY A 28 14.18 15.27 2.07
CA GLY A 28 13.18 16.06 1.34
C GLY A 28 11.73 15.65 1.60
N LEU A 29 11.48 14.82 2.62
CA LEU A 29 10.13 14.36 2.96
C LEU A 29 9.27 15.45 3.60
N LEU A 30 9.93 16.34 4.32
CA LEU A 30 9.35 17.52 4.96
C LEU A 30 9.77 18.76 4.19
N GLU A 31 8.94 19.80 4.26
CA GLU A 31 9.32 21.12 3.77
C GLU A 31 10.43 21.71 4.65
N PRO A 32 11.22 22.67 4.12
CA PRO A 32 12.13 23.43 4.96
C PRO A 32 11.34 24.05 6.13
N VAL A 33 11.56 23.51 7.32
CA VAL A 33 10.84 23.93 8.53
C VAL A 33 11.22 25.37 8.85
N ASN A 34 10.22 26.18 9.21
CA ASN A 34 10.43 27.55 9.63
C ASN A 34 11.45 27.62 10.77
N ARG A 35 12.25 28.69 10.77
CA ARG A 35 13.22 28.94 11.83
C ARG A 35 12.79 30.18 12.59
N ALA A 36 12.75 30.07 13.91
CA ALA A 36 12.61 31.23 14.78
C ALA A 36 13.84 32.15 14.65
N ALA A 37 13.74 33.39 15.13
CA ALA A 37 14.82 34.38 15.09
C ALA A 37 16.14 33.90 15.76
N ASN A 38 16.06 32.93 16.67
CA ASN A 38 17.21 32.28 17.30
C ASN A 38 17.80 31.10 16.49
N GLY A 39 17.34 30.88 15.25
CA GLY A 39 17.82 29.83 14.36
C GLY A 39 17.27 28.43 14.63
N HIS A 40 16.45 28.25 15.66
CA HIS A 40 15.83 26.96 15.99
C HIS A 40 14.62 26.64 15.11
N ARG A 41 14.45 25.35 14.77
CA ARG A 41 13.32 24.84 13.98
C ARG A 41 11.99 25.00 14.73
N ARG A 42 10.94 25.32 13.98
CA ARG A 42 9.57 25.51 14.43
C ARG A 42 8.61 24.78 13.51
N TYR A 43 7.99 23.73 14.03
CA TYR A 43 7.03 22.89 13.32
C TYR A 43 5.62 23.33 13.63
N ARG A 44 4.78 23.40 12.61
CA ARG A 44 3.35 23.68 12.75
C ARG A 44 2.58 22.38 12.96
N THR A 45 1.33 22.48 13.39
CA THR A 45 0.44 21.32 13.55
C THR A 45 0.30 20.48 12.27
N ASP A 46 0.28 21.12 11.11
CA ASP A 46 0.18 20.43 9.81
C ASP A 46 1.44 19.60 9.51
N ASP A 47 2.62 20.10 9.91
CA ASP A 47 3.87 19.35 9.80
C ASP A 47 3.84 18.08 10.65
N ILE A 48 3.24 18.15 11.85
CA ILE A 48 3.12 17.00 12.76
C ILE A 48 2.23 15.93 12.12
N THR A 49 1.07 16.33 11.61
CA THR A 49 0.15 15.41 10.91
C THR A 49 0.84 14.72 9.74
N ARG A 50 1.65 15.47 8.97
CA ARG A 50 2.45 14.92 7.86
C ARG A 50 3.54 13.97 8.35
N ILE A 51 4.26 14.32 9.42
CA ILE A 51 5.30 13.47 10.03
C ILE A 51 4.72 12.15 10.53
N GLU A 52 3.56 12.20 11.20
CA GLU A 52 2.86 11.00 11.67
C GLU A 52 2.48 10.09 10.51
N PHE A 53 1.93 10.66 9.43
CA PHE A 53 1.56 9.89 8.25
C PHE A 53 2.77 9.24 7.57
N LEU A 54 3.84 10.00 7.32
CA LEU A 54 5.09 9.47 6.76
C LEU A 54 5.70 8.38 7.65
N THR A 55 5.56 8.52 8.96
CA THR A 55 6.00 7.49 9.92
C THR A 55 5.22 6.21 9.73
N ARG A 56 3.89 6.26 9.58
CA ARG A 56 3.07 5.07 9.29
C ARG A 56 3.48 4.40 7.98
N LEU A 57 3.77 5.17 6.92
CA LEU A 57 4.25 4.61 5.66
C LEU A 57 5.59 3.88 5.84
N ARG A 58 6.53 4.50 6.56
CA ARG A 58 7.83 3.88 6.85
C ARG A 58 7.70 2.62 7.69
N THR A 59 6.92 2.65 8.78
CA THR A 59 6.77 1.49 9.68
C THR A 59 6.08 0.32 9.01
N THR A 60 5.26 0.59 7.99
CA THR A 60 4.61 -0.44 7.16
C THR A 60 5.45 -0.86 5.96
N GLY A 61 6.72 -0.45 5.89
CA GLY A 61 7.69 -0.95 4.92
C GLY A 61 7.77 -0.18 3.60
N MET A 62 7.16 1.00 3.49
CA MET A 62 7.31 1.81 2.28
C MET A 62 8.78 2.26 2.12
N PRO A 63 9.41 2.03 0.95
CA PRO A 63 10.76 2.50 0.68
C PRO A 63 10.85 4.03 0.71
N ILE A 64 11.98 4.56 1.19
CA ILE A 64 12.20 6.01 1.28
C ILE A 64 11.98 6.73 -0.06
N ARG A 65 12.33 6.08 -1.18
CA ARG A 65 12.14 6.64 -2.53
C ARG A 65 10.67 6.86 -2.88
N GLN A 66 9.79 5.91 -2.53
CA GLN A 66 8.34 6.06 -2.75
C GLN A 66 7.75 7.13 -1.82
N MET A 67 8.26 7.22 -0.58
CA MET A 67 7.87 8.30 0.33
C MET A 67 8.26 9.68 -0.23
N GLN A 68 9.43 9.79 -0.88
CA GLN A 68 9.89 11.02 -1.54
C GLN A 68 8.99 11.38 -2.72
N GLU A 69 8.62 10.40 -3.54
CA GLU A 69 7.68 10.59 -4.66
C GLU A 69 6.32 11.11 -4.15
N PHE A 70 5.75 10.47 -3.13
CA PHE A 70 4.53 10.93 -2.50
C PHE A 70 4.66 12.36 -1.94
N ALA A 71 5.77 12.65 -1.23
CA ALA A 71 6.03 13.96 -0.65
C ALA A 71 6.20 15.06 -1.70
N PHE A 72 6.79 14.72 -2.85
CA PHE A 72 6.95 15.60 -4.00
C PHE A 72 5.60 15.91 -4.65
N LEU A 73 4.80 14.89 -4.96
CA LEU A 73 3.45 15.07 -5.53
C LEU A 73 2.56 15.91 -4.61
N TYR A 74 2.66 15.69 -3.30
CA TYR A 74 1.90 16.46 -2.33
C TYR A 74 2.24 17.95 -2.35
N ARG A 75 3.52 18.30 -2.52
CA ARG A 75 4.03 19.67 -2.47
C ARG A 75 3.88 20.40 -3.79
N GLU A 76 4.37 19.79 -4.87
CA GLU A 76 4.55 20.45 -6.16
C GLU A 76 3.35 20.28 -7.10
N LYS A 77 2.48 19.28 -6.83
CA LYS A 77 1.35 18.93 -7.69
C LYS A 77 0.07 18.71 -6.88
N PRO A 78 -0.49 19.75 -6.22
CA PRO A 78 -1.70 19.62 -5.42
C PRO A 78 -2.91 19.05 -6.20
N GLU A 79 -2.94 19.20 -7.52
CA GLU A 79 -3.93 18.63 -8.43
C GLU A 79 -3.75 17.12 -8.70
N ALA A 80 -2.55 16.57 -8.47
CA ALA A 80 -2.22 15.15 -8.67
C ALA A 80 -2.76 14.26 -7.54
N ILE A 81 -4.03 14.45 -7.17
CA ILE A 81 -4.73 13.66 -6.14
C ILE A 81 -4.80 12.19 -6.56
N SER A 82 -5.08 11.92 -7.84
CA SER A 82 -5.15 10.55 -8.38
C SER A 82 -3.82 9.82 -8.27
N ASP A 83 -2.70 10.47 -8.59
CA ASP A 83 -1.37 9.84 -8.51
C ASP A 83 -1.00 9.51 -7.07
N ARG A 84 -1.28 10.43 -6.13
CA ARG A 84 -1.09 10.19 -4.69
C ARG A 84 -1.94 9.02 -4.20
N ARG A 85 -3.21 8.95 -4.62
CA ARG A 85 -4.10 7.82 -4.30
C ARG A 85 -3.53 6.50 -4.82
N LEU A 86 -3.06 6.46 -6.07
CA LEU A 86 -2.50 5.24 -6.67
C LEU A 86 -1.26 4.72 -5.93
N ILE A 87 -0.36 5.61 -5.48
CA ILE A 87 0.79 5.23 -4.64
C ILE A 87 0.31 4.59 -3.33
N LEU A 88 -0.69 5.20 -2.67
CA LEU A 88 -1.22 4.70 -1.41
C LEU A 88 -1.95 3.36 -1.57
N GLU A 89 -2.74 3.18 -2.63
CA GLU A 89 -3.41 1.91 -2.93
C GLU A 89 -2.41 0.79 -3.27
N ALA A 90 -1.33 1.13 -3.99
CA ALA A 90 -0.26 0.17 -4.26
C ALA A 90 0.41 -0.29 -2.96
N HIS A 91 0.69 0.64 -2.05
CA HIS A 91 1.25 0.33 -0.73
C HIS A 91 0.26 -0.45 0.14
N GLU A 92 -1.02 -0.07 0.14
CA GLU A 92 -2.08 -0.77 0.87
C GLU A 92 -2.10 -2.26 0.50
N ARG A 93 -2.04 -2.59 -0.80
CA ARG A 93 -1.95 -3.99 -1.26
C ARG A 93 -0.73 -4.72 -0.71
N GLN A 94 0.43 -4.06 -0.59
CA GLN A 94 1.63 -4.63 0.00
C GLN A 94 1.46 -4.87 1.51
N VAL A 95 0.89 -3.90 2.22
CA VAL A 95 0.61 -4.03 3.66
C VAL A 95 -0.37 -5.17 3.93
N GLN A 96 -1.45 -5.27 3.15
CA GLN A 96 -2.41 -6.36 3.26
C GLN A 96 -1.76 -7.73 2.99
N LYS A 97 -0.82 -7.81 2.04
CA LYS A 97 -0.03 -9.03 1.80
C LYS A 97 0.82 -9.38 3.02
N GLY A 98 1.54 -8.42 3.59
CA GLY A 98 2.33 -8.63 4.80
C GLY A 98 1.50 -9.08 6.01
N ILE A 99 0.29 -8.53 6.18
CA ILE A 99 -0.64 -8.96 7.24
C ILE A 99 -1.04 -10.43 7.05
N ARG A 100 -1.36 -10.86 5.83
CA ARG A 100 -1.69 -12.27 5.55
C ARG A 100 -0.52 -13.20 5.88
N GLU A 101 0.68 -12.85 5.46
CA GLU A 101 1.90 -13.62 5.74
C GLU A 101 2.18 -13.72 7.26
N LEU A 102 2.07 -12.60 7.99
CA LEU A 102 2.25 -12.58 9.44
C LEU A 102 1.21 -13.44 10.17
N ASN A 103 -0.06 -13.38 9.75
CA ASN A 103 -1.11 -14.21 10.33
C ASN A 103 -0.88 -15.70 10.07
N HIS A 104 -0.43 -16.06 8.87
CA HIS A 104 -0.07 -17.44 8.55
C HIS A 104 1.10 -17.93 9.41
N ASN A 105 2.16 -17.13 9.53
CA ASN A 105 3.30 -17.46 10.38
C ASN A 105 2.90 -17.62 11.85
N LEU A 106 2.02 -16.74 12.34
CA LEU A 106 1.48 -16.82 13.69
C LEU A 106 0.72 -18.14 13.94
N GLU A 107 -0.08 -18.58 12.97
CA GLU A 107 -0.81 -19.85 13.05
C GLU A 107 0.15 -21.05 13.21
N VAL A 108 1.22 -21.07 12.41
CA VAL A 108 2.25 -22.14 12.47
C VAL A 108 2.95 -22.15 13.83
N ILE A 109 3.34 -20.98 14.35
CA ILE A 109 3.95 -20.84 15.67
C ILE A 109 2.99 -21.34 16.76
N GLN A 110 1.71 -20.95 16.69
CA GLN A 110 0.69 -21.38 17.65
C GLN A 110 0.50 -22.90 17.63
N LYS A 111 0.47 -23.54 16.45
CA LYS A 111 0.41 -25.00 16.35
C LYS A 111 1.60 -25.68 17.05
N LYS A 112 2.81 -25.14 16.88
CA LYS A 112 4.01 -25.70 17.54
C LYS A 112 3.97 -25.50 19.06
N ILE A 113 3.51 -24.35 19.54
CA ILE A 113 3.27 -24.11 20.97
C ILE A 113 2.28 -25.13 21.53
N GLN A 114 1.16 -25.38 20.85
CA GLN A 114 0.16 -26.37 21.31
C GLN A 114 0.71 -27.79 21.31
N HIS A 115 1.55 -28.14 20.33
CA HIS A 115 2.24 -29.42 20.31
C HIS A 115 3.15 -29.59 21.53
N TYR A 116 3.95 -28.58 21.87
CA TYR A 116 4.82 -28.61 23.06
C TYR A 116 4.03 -28.72 24.37
N LYS A 117 2.93 -27.97 24.52
CA LYS A 117 2.03 -28.11 25.68
C LYS A 117 1.51 -29.54 25.87
N LYS A 118 1.21 -30.24 24.78
CA LYS A 118 0.77 -31.66 24.83
C LYS A 118 1.90 -32.61 25.22
N LEU A 119 3.13 -32.34 24.77
CA LEU A 119 4.30 -33.14 25.13
C LEU A 119 4.68 -32.95 26.61
N GLU A 120 4.67 -31.71 27.10
CA GLU A 120 4.87 -31.39 28.53
C GLU A 120 3.88 -32.14 29.41
N ALA A 121 2.59 -32.13 29.05
CA ALA A 121 1.55 -32.85 29.78
C ALA A 121 1.71 -34.39 29.77
N SER A 122 2.50 -34.94 28.83
CA SER A 122 2.68 -36.39 28.67
C SER A 122 4.07 -36.91 29.07
N ASN A 123 4.94 -36.07 29.64
CA ASN A 123 6.33 -36.40 30.04
C ASN A 123 7.15 -37.09 28.91
N LYS A 124 6.94 -36.67 27.67
CA LYS A 124 7.66 -37.20 26.49
C LYS A 124 8.75 -36.23 26.04
N THR A 125 9.91 -36.75 25.66
CA THR A 125 11.02 -35.98 25.09
C THR A 125 10.79 -35.73 23.59
N ASP A 126 10.89 -34.47 23.14
CA ASP A 126 10.89 -34.16 21.71
C ASP A 126 12.32 -34.23 21.15
N ASN A 127 12.54 -35.06 20.13
CA ASN A 127 13.78 -35.10 19.34
C ASN A 127 13.57 -34.65 17.88
N ALA A 128 12.40 -34.08 17.54
CA ALA A 128 12.04 -33.79 16.16
C ALA A 128 11.67 -32.31 15.93
N PHE A 129 12.65 -31.54 15.46
CA PHE A 129 12.40 -30.29 14.73
C PHE A 129 11.74 -30.53 13.34
N ILE A 130 11.59 -31.81 12.93
CA ILE A 130 11.42 -32.22 11.53
C ILE A 130 9.99 -32.10 10.97
N HIS A 131 8.93 -32.02 11.78
CA HIS A 131 7.55 -32.13 11.24
C HIS A 131 6.84 -30.81 10.87
N LEU A 132 7.56 -29.76 10.45
CA LEU A 132 6.92 -28.54 9.91
C LEU A 132 6.95 -28.44 8.37
N GLN A 133 7.55 -29.41 7.67
CA GLN A 133 7.97 -29.18 6.29
C GLN A 133 6.92 -29.34 5.16
N HIS A 134 5.67 -29.73 5.43
CA HIS A 134 4.74 -30.04 4.33
C HIS A 134 3.53 -29.10 4.14
N ASP A 135 3.17 -28.25 5.10
CA ASP A 135 1.94 -27.45 4.97
C ASP A 135 2.16 -26.03 4.39
N SER A 136 3.34 -25.43 4.55
CA SER A 136 3.58 -24.03 4.10
C SER A 136 3.76 -23.86 2.59
N LEU A 137 4.13 -24.90 1.83
CA LEU A 137 4.29 -24.81 0.37
C LEU A 137 2.96 -24.94 -0.41
N ASN A 138 1.95 -25.61 0.16
CA ASN A 138 0.66 -25.80 -0.51
C ASN A 138 -0.30 -24.61 -0.34
N CYS A 139 -0.21 -23.85 0.74
CA CYS A 139 -1.13 -22.73 0.99
C CYS A 139 -0.85 -21.51 0.08
N LEU A 140 0.41 -21.10 -0.04
CA LEU A 140 0.83 -19.98 -0.91
C LEU A 140 0.53 -20.25 -2.39
N THR A 141 0.70 -21.49 -2.83
CA THR A 141 0.42 -21.92 -4.21
C THR A 141 -1.09 -21.99 -4.49
N GLN A 142 -1.92 -22.37 -3.52
CA GLN A 142 -3.39 -22.38 -3.67
C GLN A 142 -4.01 -20.98 -3.67
N GLU A 143 -3.45 -20.03 -2.93
CA GLU A 143 -3.97 -18.66 -2.89
C GLU A 143 -3.52 -17.85 -4.11
N GLN A 144 -2.28 -18.03 -4.58
CA GLN A 144 -1.79 -17.45 -5.82
C GLN A 144 -2.54 -17.98 -7.05
N SER A 145 -2.81 -19.29 -7.13
CA SER A 145 -3.61 -19.87 -8.22
C SER A 145 -5.07 -19.40 -8.22
N LYS A 146 -5.68 -19.19 -7.03
CA LYS A 146 -7.01 -18.57 -6.93
C LYS A 146 -7.00 -17.11 -7.37
N GLN A 147 -6.01 -16.31 -6.98
CA GLN A 147 -5.88 -14.91 -7.40
C GLN A 147 -5.64 -14.78 -8.91
N GLU A 148 -4.77 -15.62 -9.49
CA GLU A 148 -4.51 -15.64 -10.93
C GLU A 148 -5.74 -16.10 -11.74
N ALA A 149 -6.50 -17.09 -11.24
CA ALA A 149 -7.76 -17.50 -11.85
C ALA A 149 -8.83 -16.40 -11.80
N THR A 150 -8.92 -15.66 -10.69
CA THR A 150 -9.86 -14.54 -10.54
C THR A 150 -9.48 -13.37 -11.45
N LEU A 151 -8.17 -13.09 -11.59
CA LEU A 151 -7.67 -12.05 -12.51
C LEU A 151 -7.95 -12.43 -13.97
N LYS A 152 -7.66 -13.68 -14.38
CA LYS A 152 -7.92 -14.19 -15.74
C LYS A 152 -9.41 -14.17 -16.10
N SER A 153 -10.28 -14.50 -15.15
CA SER A 153 -11.74 -14.39 -15.31
C SER A 153 -12.20 -12.94 -15.54
N SER A 154 -11.71 -12.00 -14.72
CA SER A 154 -12.04 -10.58 -14.87
C SER A 154 -11.55 -10.01 -16.21
N LEU A 155 -10.33 -10.34 -16.63
CA LEU A 155 -9.76 -9.92 -17.91
C LEU A 155 -10.53 -10.49 -19.11
N SER A 156 -10.91 -11.78 -19.07
CA SER A 156 -11.73 -12.41 -20.12
C SER A 156 -13.11 -11.74 -20.28
N SER A 157 -13.74 -11.36 -19.17
CA SER A 157 -15.02 -10.63 -19.19
C SER A 157 -14.88 -9.23 -19.81
N THR A 158 -13.78 -8.52 -19.54
CA THR A 158 -13.53 -7.19 -20.11
C THR A 158 -13.20 -7.24 -21.59
N VAL A 159 -12.44 -8.25 -22.05
CA VAL A 159 -12.14 -8.45 -23.46
C VAL A 159 -13.42 -8.79 -24.24
N SER A 160 -14.27 -9.67 -23.70
CA SER A 160 -15.57 -9.98 -24.32
C SER A 160 -16.50 -8.77 -24.41
N ALA A 161 -16.44 -7.85 -23.43
CA ALA A 161 -17.21 -6.59 -23.48
C ALA A 161 -16.67 -5.61 -24.53
N LEU A 162 -15.36 -5.55 -24.72
CA LEU A 162 -14.71 -4.71 -25.74
C LEU A 162 -14.97 -5.25 -27.16
N GLU A 163 -14.88 -6.57 -27.38
CA GLU A 163 -15.21 -7.19 -28.67
C GLU A 163 -16.66 -6.93 -29.06
N LYS A 164 -17.61 -7.06 -28.12
CA LYS A 164 -19.02 -6.74 -28.37
C LYS A 164 -19.23 -5.25 -28.71
N ALA A 165 -18.50 -4.35 -28.06
CA ALA A 165 -18.57 -2.92 -28.36
C ALA A 165 -17.97 -2.58 -29.73
N GLU A 166 -17.00 -3.36 -30.21
CA GLU A 166 -16.39 -3.21 -31.53
C GLU A 166 -17.31 -3.72 -32.65
N VAL A 167 -18.03 -4.83 -32.43
CA VAL A 167 -19.06 -5.34 -33.35
C VAL A 167 -20.23 -4.35 -33.51
N VAL A 168 -20.68 -3.72 -32.41
CA VAL A 168 -21.73 -2.69 -32.48
C VAL A 168 -21.27 -1.45 -33.26
N LYS A 169 -19.97 -1.11 -33.19
CA LYS A 169 -19.39 -0.02 -33.99
C LYS A 169 -19.28 -0.37 -35.48
N SER A 170 -19.11 -1.64 -35.86
CA SER A 170 -19.16 -2.05 -37.27
C SER A 170 -20.58 -2.03 -37.84
N ASP A 171 -21.59 -2.39 -37.05
CA ASP A 171 -23.00 -2.39 -37.48
C ASP A 171 -23.54 -0.97 -37.71
N LEU A 172 -23.11 0.00 -36.89
CA LEU A 172 -23.46 1.42 -37.08
C LEU A 172 -22.83 2.05 -38.34
N LYS A 173 -21.70 1.52 -38.83
CA LYS A 173 -21.09 1.99 -40.08
C LYS A 173 -21.80 1.46 -41.33
N GLN A 174 -22.43 0.29 -41.28
CA GLN A 174 -23.17 -0.27 -42.42
C GLN A 174 -24.58 0.33 -42.58
N ASN A 175 -25.21 0.82 -41.51
CA ASN A 175 -26.55 1.41 -41.58
C ASN A 175 -26.54 2.90 -42.02
N ALA A 176 -25.37 3.55 -42.08
CA ALA A 176 -25.22 4.93 -42.52
C ALA A 176 -25.10 5.11 -44.05
N THR A 177 -25.01 4.03 -44.83
CA THR A 177 -24.88 4.09 -46.31
C THR A 177 -26.21 3.97 -47.06
N HIS A 178 -27.33 3.75 -46.36
CA HIS A 178 -28.67 3.72 -46.96
C HIS A 178 -29.56 4.83 -46.39
N THR A 179 -29.26 6.08 -46.77
CA THR A 179 -30.27 7.14 -46.76
C THR A 179 -30.38 7.67 -48.17
N HIS A 180 -31.28 7.04 -48.92
CA HIS A 180 -31.58 7.36 -50.31
C HIS A 180 -32.23 8.75 -50.36
N TYR A 181 -31.50 9.72 -50.92
CA TYR A 181 -32.05 11.03 -51.28
C TYR A 181 -33.05 10.82 -52.43
N SER A 182 -34.33 11.12 -52.22
CA SER A 182 -35.31 11.33 -53.29
C SER A 182 -35.59 12.82 -53.40
N PRO A 183 -35.45 13.44 -54.59
CA PRO A 183 -35.79 14.85 -54.79
C PRO A 183 -37.30 14.97 -55.02
N ILE A 184 -37.94 15.88 -54.28
CA ILE A 184 -39.30 16.34 -54.60
C ILE A 184 -39.15 17.63 -55.42
N SER A 185 -39.95 17.69 -56.48
CA SER A 185 -40.06 18.67 -57.56
C SER A 185 -39.97 20.14 -57.19
#